data_AF-A0A8J2I471-F1
#
_entry.id   AF-A0A8J2I471-F1
#
_cell.length_a   1.000
_cell.length_b   1.000
_cell.length_c   1.000
_cell.angle_alpha   90.00
_cell.angle_beta   90.00
_cell.angle_gamma   90.00
#
_symmetry.space_group_name_H-M   'P 1'
#
loop_
_entity.id
_entity.type
_entity.pdbx_description
1 polymer ?
#
loop_
_entity_poly.entity_id
_entity_poly.type
_entity_poly.pdbx_seq_one_letter_code
_entity_poly.pdbx_strand_id
1 'polypeptide(L)'
;MIKICCQCINAAIQSTIAFNRVGKEPSSIYQYFQPTRKKRLIVTNIFSTLHAQFGNMLVLASLTKANLTALFKRTIAVISDVAQNSPTLRMDLKILKNVQRQQGLE
;
A
#
# COMPACT_ATOMS: atom_id res chain seq x y z
N MET A 1 -6.90 11.26 -1.83
CA MET A 1 -7.16 9.86 -1.43
C MET A 1 -6.05 8.89 -1.87
N ILE A 2 -5.58 8.90 -3.12
CA ILE A 2 -4.52 7.97 -3.60
C ILE A 2 -3.16 8.19 -2.92
N LYS A 3 -2.80 9.44 -2.60
CA LYS A 3 -1.61 9.75 -1.78
C LYS A 3 -1.66 9.06 -0.41
N ILE A 4 -2.86 8.90 0.15
CA ILE A 4 -3.10 8.19 1.42
C ILE A 4 -2.92 6.69 1.20
N CYS A 5 -3.43 6.12 0.10
CA CYS A 5 -3.18 4.71 -0.23
C CYS A 5 -1.68 4.42 -0.41
N CYS A 6 -0.95 5.24 -1.15
CA CYS A 6 0.51 5.11 -1.27
C CYS A 6 1.22 5.26 0.09
N GLN A 7 0.74 6.15 0.96
CA GLN A 7 1.24 6.27 2.33
C GLN A 7 0.94 5.01 3.17
N CYS A 8 -0.24 4.41 3.05
CA CYS A 8 -0.58 3.16 3.73
C CYS A 8 0.30 2.01 3.25
N ILE A 9 0.56 1.92 1.94
CA ILE A 9 1.44 0.90 1.36
C ILE A 9 2.88 1.12 1.84
N ASN A 10 3.37 2.35 1.76
CA ASN A 10 4.70 2.69 2.25
C ASN A 10 4.80 2.42 3.76
N ALA A 11 3.77 2.74 4.55
CA ALA A 11 3.72 2.43 5.98
C ALA A 11 3.75 0.92 6.25
N ALA A 12 3.05 0.10 5.45
CA ALA A 12 3.10 -1.36 5.55
C ALA A 12 4.51 -1.90 5.23
N ILE A 13 5.15 -1.40 4.16
CA ILE A 13 6.53 -1.75 3.79
C ILE A 13 7.50 -1.34 4.91
N GLN A 14 7.42 -0.10 5.38
CA GLN A 14 8.28 0.43 6.44
C GLN A 14 8.07 -0.32 7.76
N SER A 15 6.84 -0.73 8.06
CA SER A 15 6.53 -1.59 9.20
C SER A 15 7.33 -2.89 9.11
N THR A 16 7.27 -3.59 7.97
CA THR A 16 8.03 -4.84 7.77
C THR A 16 9.54 -4.64 7.82
N ILE A 17 10.05 -3.53 7.27
CA ILE A 17 11.48 -3.18 7.35
C ILE A 17 11.89 -2.91 8.80
N ALA A 18 11.12 -2.12 9.55
CA ALA A 18 11.39 -1.82 10.95
C ALA A 18 11.45 -3.10 11.79
N PHE A 19 10.52 -4.03 11.55
CA PHE A 19 10.57 -5.35 12.16
C PHE A 19 11.85 -6.10 11.82
N ASN A 20 12.33 -6.08 10.58
CA ASN A 20 13.54 -6.81 10.20
C ASN A 20 14.84 -6.19 10.74
N ARG A 21 14.81 -4.93 11.18
CA ARG A 21 15.98 -4.18 11.65
C ARG A 21 16.08 -4.01 13.16
N VAL A 22 15.26 -4.72 13.95
CA VAL A 22 15.35 -4.65 15.43
C VAL A 22 16.78 -4.94 15.92
N GLY A 23 17.36 -3.96 16.61
CA GLY A 23 18.71 -4.03 17.16
C GLY A 23 19.86 -3.64 16.20
N LYS A 24 19.57 -3.16 14.98
CA LYS A 24 20.56 -2.56 14.07
C LYS A 24 20.72 -1.06 14.33
N GLU A 25 21.90 -0.53 14.01
CA GLU A 25 22.18 0.91 14.10
C GLU A 25 21.38 1.72 13.05
N PRO A 26 20.88 2.92 13.41
CA PRO A 26 20.05 3.76 12.53
C PRO A 26 20.72 4.10 11.20
N SER A 27 22.05 4.27 11.22
CA SER A 27 22.90 4.64 10.09
C SER A 27 23.37 3.45 9.23
N SER A 28 23.05 2.22 9.61
CA SER A 28 23.45 1.04 8.81
C SER A 28 22.73 1.01 7.47
N ILE A 29 23.38 0.50 6.42
CA ILE A 29 22.73 0.26 5.13
C ILE A 29 21.71 -0.89 5.29
N TYR A 30 20.47 -0.68 4.85
CA TYR A 30 19.49 -1.76 4.76
C TYR A 30 19.84 -2.66 3.57
N GLN A 31 20.16 -3.91 3.85
CA GLN A 31 20.24 -4.94 2.81
C GLN A 31 18.81 -5.40 2.52
N TYR A 32 18.35 -5.10 1.31
CA TYR A 32 16.99 -5.40 0.89
C TYR A 32 16.71 -6.90 1.04
N PHE A 33 15.60 -7.22 1.72
CA PHE A 33 15.06 -8.58 1.88
C PHE A 33 15.92 -9.59 2.67
N GLN A 34 16.96 -9.15 3.39
CA GLN A 34 17.73 -10.02 4.29
C GLN A 34 17.29 -9.82 5.77
N PRO A 35 17.03 -10.91 6.52
CA PRO A 35 16.80 -10.80 7.96
C PRO A 35 18.10 -10.37 8.65
N THR A 36 18.17 -9.13 9.11
CA THR A 36 19.39 -8.56 9.72
C THR A 36 19.26 -8.24 11.20
N ARG A 37 18.25 -8.83 11.88
CA ARG A 37 18.05 -8.67 13.32
C ARG A 37 19.28 -9.17 14.08
N LYS A 38 19.82 -8.31 14.95
CA LYS A 38 20.93 -8.65 15.85
C LYS A 38 20.47 -8.99 17.28
N LYS A 39 19.20 -8.76 17.61
CA LYS A 39 18.62 -8.96 18.94
C LYS A 39 17.28 -9.68 18.86
N ARG A 40 16.92 -10.37 19.95
CA ARG A 40 15.59 -10.97 20.12
C ARG A 40 14.53 -9.86 20.08
N LEU A 41 13.47 -10.10 19.32
CA LEU A 41 12.32 -9.21 19.29
C LEU A 41 11.57 -9.29 20.64
N ILE A 42 11.58 -8.20 21.39
CA ILE A 42 10.83 -8.06 22.64
C ILE A 42 9.71 -7.05 22.40
N VAL A 43 8.47 -7.52 22.49
CA VAL A 43 7.26 -6.72 22.33
C VAL A 43 6.25 -7.17 23.39
N THR A 44 5.37 -6.26 23.80
CA THR A 44 4.35 -6.53 24.83
C THR A 44 3.36 -7.62 24.43
N ASN A 45 3.12 -7.79 23.13
CA ASN A 45 2.29 -8.87 22.60
C ASN A 45 2.85 -9.38 21.26
N ILE A 46 3.54 -10.52 21.29
CA ILE A 46 4.19 -11.09 20.12
C ILE A 46 3.19 -11.62 19.09
N PHE A 47 2.08 -12.22 19.51
CA PHE A 47 1.10 -12.81 18.60
C PHE A 47 0.35 -11.75 17.80
N SER A 48 -0.19 -10.72 18.45
CA SER A 48 -0.86 -9.62 17.74
C SER A 48 0.10 -8.89 16.80
N THR A 49 1.36 -8.76 17.22
CA THR A 49 2.41 -8.14 16.40
C THR A 49 2.70 -8.94 15.13
N LEU A 50 2.86 -10.26 15.26
CA LEU A 50 3.09 -11.14 14.10
C LEU A 50 1.85 -11.23 13.21
N HIS A 51 0.64 -11.21 13.79
CA HIS A 51 -0.61 -11.18 13.04
C HIS A 51 -0.74 -9.92 12.17
N ALA A 52 -0.32 -8.75 12.67
CA ALA A 52 -0.26 -7.53 11.88
C ALA A 52 0.75 -7.62 10.72
N GLN A 53 1.92 -8.26 10.93
CA GLN A 53 2.89 -8.49 9.86
C GLN A 53 2.37 -9.45 8.78
N PHE A 54 1.64 -10.50 9.18
CA PHE A 54 0.94 -11.38 8.24
C PHE A 54 -0.06 -10.59 7.39
N GLY A 55 -0.89 -9.74 8.01
CA GLY A 55 -1.82 -8.88 7.30
C GLY A 55 -1.14 -7.97 6.27
N ASN A 56 -0.03 -7.32 6.64
CA ASN A 56 0.75 -6.49 5.72
C ASN A 56 1.22 -7.27 4.48
N MET A 57 1.66 -8.52 4.65
CA MET A 57 2.09 -9.35 3.51
C MET A 57 0.94 -9.70 2.58
N LEU A 58 -0.26 -9.97 3.09
CA LEU A 58 -1.44 -10.21 2.25
C LEU A 58 -1.80 -8.98 1.41
N VAL A 59 -1.80 -7.79 2.04
CA VAL A 59 -2.06 -6.52 1.33
C VAL A 59 -1.02 -6.30 0.24
N LEU A 60 0.27 -6.44 0.56
CA LEU A 60 1.35 -6.26 -0.41
C LEU A 60 1.33 -7.30 -1.53
N ALA A 61 0.98 -8.56 -1.24
CA ALA A 61 0.84 -9.62 -2.24
C ALA A 61 -0.31 -9.34 -3.22
N SER A 62 -1.38 -8.71 -2.74
CA SER A 62 -2.53 -8.30 -3.58
C SER A 62 -2.23 -7.08 -4.47
N LEU A 63 -1.14 -6.36 -4.20
CA LEU A 63 -0.82 -5.04 -4.75
C LEU A 63 -0.02 -5.09 -6.05
N THR A 64 -0.45 -5.93 -6.99
CA THR A 64 0.17 -5.98 -8.32
C THR A 64 -0.31 -4.81 -9.17
N LYS A 65 0.53 -4.34 -10.09
CA LYS A 65 0.14 -3.33 -11.10
C LYS A 65 -1.13 -3.76 -11.86
N ALA A 66 -1.25 -5.07 -12.14
CA ALA A 66 -2.41 -5.65 -12.81
C ALA A 66 -3.69 -5.53 -11.97
N ASN A 67 -3.65 -5.89 -10.68
CA ASN A 67 -4.80 -5.79 -9.78
C ASN A 67 -5.22 -4.32 -9.59
N LEU A 68 -4.27 -3.41 -9.43
CA LEU A 68 -4.55 -1.99 -9.32
C LEU A 68 -5.17 -1.44 -10.62
N THR A 69 -4.64 -1.82 -11.78
CA THR A 69 -5.19 -1.45 -13.10
C THR A 69 -6.63 -1.95 -13.26
N ALA A 70 -6.90 -3.21 -12.89
CA ALA A 70 -8.23 -3.80 -12.95
C ALA A 70 -9.22 -3.09 -12.02
N LEU A 71 -8.79 -2.73 -10.80
CA LEU A 71 -9.59 -1.96 -9.86
C LEU A 71 -9.90 -0.55 -10.40
N PHE A 72 -8.90 0.16 -10.94
CA PHE A 72 -9.11 1.46 -11.57
C PHE A 72 -10.13 1.37 -12.71
N LYS A 73 -9.99 0.40 -13.61
CA LYS A 73 -10.94 0.19 -14.73
C LYS A 73 -12.36 -0.07 -14.21
N ARG A 74 -12.52 -0.97 -13.23
CA ARG A 74 -13.83 -1.30 -12.66
C ARG A 74 -14.47 -0.09 -11.96
N THR A 75 -13.72 0.63 -11.14
CA THR A 75 -14.21 1.80 -10.40
C THR A 75 -14.55 2.96 -11.33
N ILE A 76 -13.73 3.22 -12.35
CA ILE A 76 -14.01 4.24 -13.37
C ILE A 76 -15.29 3.90 -14.14
N ALA A 77 -15.51 2.63 -14.51
CA ALA A 77 -16.72 2.20 -15.19
C ALA A 77 -17.97 2.48 -14.33
N VAL A 78 -17.98 2.01 -13.07
CA VAL A 78 -19.12 2.22 -12.15
C VAL A 78 -19.40 3.69 -11.91
N ILE A 79 -18.36 4.51 -11.67
CA ILE A 79 -18.55 5.95 -11.46
C ILE A 79 -19.03 6.62 -12.75
N SER A 80 -18.53 6.21 -13.91
CA SER A 80 -18.94 6.78 -15.20
C SER A 80 -20.42 6.59 -15.50
N ASP A 81 -21.00 5.46 -15.11
CA ASP A 81 -22.44 5.17 -15.26
C ASP A 81 -23.31 6.17 -14.49
N VAL A 82 -22.92 6.51 -13.27
CA VAL A 82 -23.72 7.37 -12.38
C VAL A 82 -23.29 8.84 -12.40
N ALA A 83 -22.13 9.17 -12.96
CA ALA A 83 -21.55 10.51 -12.93
C ALA A 83 -22.41 11.56 -13.65
N GLN A 84 -23.19 11.16 -14.65
CA GLN A 84 -24.11 12.10 -15.33
C GLN A 84 -25.15 12.68 -14.38
N ASN A 85 -25.51 11.95 -13.32
CA ASN A 85 -26.50 12.33 -12.33
C ASN A 85 -25.92 13.16 -11.17
N SER A 86 -24.59 13.29 -11.08
CA SER A 86 -23.94 14.00 -9.97
C SER A 86 -22.72 14.80 -10.45
N PRO A 87 -22.75 16.15 -10.35
CA PRO A 87 -21.61 16.97 -10.74
C PRO A 87 -20.36 16.66 -9.90
N THR A 88 -20.52 16.22 -8.65
CA THR A 88 -19.44 15.76 -7.78
C THR A 88 -18.77 14.50 -8.34
N LEU A 89 -19.56 13.48 -8.69
CA LEU A 89 -19.03 12.23 -9.26
C LEU A 89 -18.38 12.43 -10.63
N ARG A 90 -18.85 13.41 -11.42
CA ARG A 90 -18.17 13.86 -12.65
C ARG A 90 -16.78 14.41 -12.39
N MET A 91 -16.61 15.18 -11.32
CA MET A 91 -15.30 15.70 -10.93
C MET A 91 -14.40 14.57 -10.43
N ASP A 92 -14.93 13.68 -9.61
CA ASP A 92 -14.20 12.49 -9.11
C ASP A 92 -13.74 11.59 -10.26
N LEU A 93 -14.61 11.34 -11.26
CA LEU A 93 -14.28 10.58 -12.46
C LEU A 93 -13.12 11.22 -13.24
N LYS A 94 -13.14 12.55 -13.38
CA LYS A 94 -12.08 13.29 -14.09
C LYS A 94 -10.75 13.20 -13.34
N ILE A 95 -10.77 13.29 -12.01
CA ILE A 95 -9.59 13.12 -11.16
C ILE A 95 -9.05 11.68 -11.29
N LEU A 96 -9.92 10.67 -11.17
CA LEU A 96 -9.55 9.26 -11.27
C LEU A 96 -8.91 8.89 -12.62
N LYS A 97 -9.49 9.33 -13.75
CA LYS A 97 -8.91 9.12 -15.08
C LYS A 97 -7.54 9.80 -15.22
N ASN A 98 -7.39 11.00 -14.68
CA ASN A 98 -6.11 11.72 -14.74
C ASN A 98 -5.03 11.01 -13.92
N VAL A 99 -5.38 10.48 -12.73
CA VAL A 99 -4.43 9.73 -11.92
C VAL A 99 -4.07 8.38 -12.56
N GLN A 100 -5.04 7.68 -13.17
CA GLN A 100 -4.78 6.44 -13.91
C GLN A 100 -3.70 6.65 -14.99
N ARG A 101 -3.81 7.74 -15.76
CA ARG A 101 -2.86 8.12 -16.81
C ARG A 101 -1.48 8.47 -16.26
N GLN A 102 -1.42 9.32 -15.23
CA GLN A 102 -0.15 9.71 -14.61
C GLN A 102 0.65 8.53 -14.05
N GLN A 103 -0.02 7.45 -13.67
CA GLN A 103 0.60 6.25 -13.12
C GLN A 103 0.85 5.15 -14.16
N GLY A 104 0.53 5.40 -15.45
CA GLY A 104 0.69 4.41 -16.52
C GLY A 104 -0.11 3.13 -16.28
N LEU A 105 -1.35 3.29 -15.78
CA LEU A 105 -2.31 2.22 -15.45
C LEU A 105 -3.48 2.17 -16.46
N GLU A 106 -3.34 2.77 -17.64
CA GLU A 106 -4.35 2.73 -18.73
C GLU A 106 -4.40 1.36 -19.43
#